data_AF-A0A381PTT0-F1
#
_entry.id   AF-A0A381PTT0-F1
#
_cell.length_a   1.000
_cell.length_b   1.000
_cell.length_c   1.000
_cell.angle_alpha   90.00
_cell.angle_beta   90.00
_cell.angle_gamma   90.00
#
_symmetry.space_group_name_H-M   'P 1'
#
loop_
_entity.id
_entity.type
_entity.pdbx_description
1 polymer ?
#
loop_
_entity_poly.entity_id
_entity_poly.type
_entity_poly.pdbx_seq_one_letter_code
_entity_poly.pdbx_strand_id
1 'polypeptide(L)'
;MYLYGLGGLLFIAGIFITIKSGSLNPNKLSHWRWFWTLIFGLVWYMCIHASLNLAGLGLVNFAFILMASVIIVSIFGAYWVMNSKTD
;
A
#
# COMPACT_ATOMS: atom_id res chain seq x y z
N MET A 1 18.14 7.04 -6.08
CA MET A 1 17.66 5.73 -5.62
C MET A 1 17.57 5.58 -4.09
N TYR A 2 18.40 6.24 -3.28
CA TYR A 2 18.46 6.02 -1.82
C TYR A 2 17.30 6.62 -0.99
N LEU A 3 16.73 7.76 -1.39
CA LEU A 3 15.77 8.51 -0.55
C LEU A 3 14.35 7.88 -0.46
N TYR A 4 13.97 7.07 -1.45
CA TYR A 4 12.60 6.53 -1.58
C TYR A 4 12.39 5.21 -0.83
N GLY A 5 13.46 4.42 -0.60
CA GLY A 5 13.38 3.21 0.21
C GLY A 5 13.21 3.51 1.70
N LEU A 6 13.77 4.63 2.17
CA LEU A 6 13.69 5.04 3.58
C LEU A 6 12.25 5.36 4.00
N GLY A 7 11.48 6.03 3.14
CA GLY A 7 10.07 6.30 3.43
C GLY A 7 9.23 5.02 3.54
N GLY A 8 9.51 4.01 2.69
CA GLY A 8 8.87 2.69 2.80
C GLY A 8 9.21 1.97 4.09
N LEU A 9 10.49 2.01 4.52
CA LEU A 9 10.91 1.45 5.82
C LEU A 9 10.23 2.14 7.00
N LEU A 10 10.14 3.48 6.97
CA LEU A 10 9.45 4.25 8.02
C LEU A 10 7.94 3.96 8.03
N PHE A 11 7.32 3.76 6.87
CA PHE A 11 5.91 3.36 6.78
C PHE A 11 5.70 1.98 7.42
N ILE A 12 6.53 0.98 7.07
CA ILE A 12 6.46 -0.37 7.67
C ILE A 12 6.66 -0.31 9.20
N ALA A 13 7.64 0.46 9.65
CA ALA A 13 7.86 0.68 11.09
C ALA A 13 6.64 1.30 11.77
N GLY A 14 5.99 2.27 11.11
CA GLY A 14 4.74 2.87 11.57
C GLY A 14 3.64 1.83 11.75
N ILE A 15 3.38 1.00 10.72
CA ILE A 15 2.38 -0.09 10.79
C ILE A 15 2.69 -1.03 11.96
N PHE A 16 3.96 -1.42 12.12
CA PHE A 16 4.38 -2.30 13.21
C PHE A 16 4.11 -1.67 14.58
N ILE A 17 4.42 -0.39 14.77
CA ILE A 17 4.17 0.34 16.02
C ILE A 17 2.67 0.44 16.29
N THR A 18 1.84 0.76 15.30
CA THR A 18 0.38 0.87 15.45
C THR A 18 -0.25 -0.46 15.87
N ILE A 19 0.25 -1.59 15.35
CA ILE A 19 -0.21 -2.92 15.75
C ILE A 19 0.28 -3.27 17.17
N LYS A 20 1.57 -3.07 17.43
CA LYS A 20 2.19 -3.42 18.72
C LYS A 20 1.65 -2.61 19.89
N SER A 21 1.29 -1.35 19.66
CA SER A 21 0.64 -0.48 20.65
C SER A 21 -0.83 -0.82 20.92
N GLY A 22 -1.43 -1.74 20.17
CA GLY A 22 -2.85 -2.08 20.30
C GLY A 22 -3.80 -1.04 19.70
N SER A 23 -3.27 0.06 19.13
CA SER A 23 -4.06 1.07 18.43
C SER A 23 -4.82 0.46 17.24
N LEU A 24 -4.20 -0.50 16.56
CA LEU A 24 -4.80 -1.24 15.45
C LEU A 24 -4.76 -2.74 15.71
N ASN A 25 -5.91 -3.33 16.02
CA ASN A 25 -6.05 -4.76 16.26
C ASN A 25 -6.69 -5.44 15.05
N PRO A 26 -5.94 -6.16 14.20
CA PRO A 26 -6.49 -6.80 13.00
C PRO A 26 -7.57 -7.86 13.29
N ASN A 27 -7.70 -8.32 14.54
CA ASN A 27 -8.77 -9.25 14.94
C ASN A 27 -10.14 -8.57 15.10
N LYS A 28 -10.20 -7.24 15.30
CA LYS A 28 -11.46 -6.49 15.39
C LYS A 28 -11.94 -6.07 13.99
N LEU A 29 -13.23 -6.26 13.70
CA LEU A 29 -13.82 -5.95 12.38
C LEU A 29 -13.57 -4.50 11.94
N SER A 30 -13.81 -3.55 12.85
CA SER A 30 -13.61 -2.11 12.60
C SER A 30 -12.14 -1.79 12.26
N HIS A 31 -11.19 -2.43 12.94
CA HIS A 31 -9.75 -2.17 12.75
C HIS A 31 -9.18 -2.95 11.56
N TRP A 32 -9.84 -4.04 11.11
CA TRP A 32 -9.45 -4.82 9.93
C TRP A 32 -9.46 -3.98 8.65
N ARG A 33 -10.47 -3.14 8.47
CA ARG A 33 -10.55 -2.24 7.30
C ARG A 33 -9.40 -1.22 7.33
N TRP A 34 -9.13 -0.63 8.48
CA TRP A 34 -8.00 0.29 8.67
C TRP A 34 -6.64 -0.37 8.46
N PHE A 35 -6.48 -1.64 8.87
CA PHE A 35 -5.28 -2.41 8.61
C PHE A 35 -5.01 -2.50 7.11
N TRP A 36 -6.04 -2.90 6.34
CA TRP A 36 -5.92 -3.01 4.90
C TRP A 36 -5.71 -1.67 4.19
N THR A 37 -6.31 -0.59 4.69
CA THR A 37 -6.03 0.76 4.18
C THR A 37 -4.55 1.12 4.34
N LEU A 38 -3.91 0.75 5.46
CA LEU A 38 -2.47 0.98 5.66
C LEU A 38 -1.61 0.14 4.73
N ILE A 39 -1.93 -1.15 4.57
CA ILE A 39 -1.23 -2.04 3.64
C ILE A 39 -1.37 -1.54 2.19
N PHE A 40 -2.57 -1.12 1.81
CA PHE A 40 -2.83 -0.50 0.51
C PHE A 40 -2.00 0.76 0.31
N GLY A 41 -1.97 1.65 1.29
CA GLY A 41 -1.18 2.87 1.25
C GLY A 41 0.33 2.59 1.07
N LEU A 42 0.85 1.54 1.72
CA LEU A 42 2.23 1.11 1.56
C LEU A 42 2.52 0.59 0.15
N VAL A 43 1.69 -0.30 -0.38
CA VAL A 43 1.86 -0.84 -1.75
C VAL A 43 1.79 0.30 -2.76
N TRP A 44 0.82 1.19 -2.61
CA TRP A 44 0.64 2.35 -3.48
C TRP A 44 1.86 3.28 -3.47
N TYR A 45 2.36 3.61 -2.28
CA TYR A 45 3.59 4.39 -2.09
C TYR A 45 4.77 3.78 -2.85
N MET A 46 5.02 2.48 -2.66
CA MET A 46 6.14 1.79 -3.31
C MET A 46 5.98 1.76 -4.84
N CYS A 47 4.77 1.54 -5.33
CA CYS A 47 4.47 1.48 -6.76
C CYS A 47 4.60 2.83 -7.47
N ILE A 48 4.17 3.94 -6.84
CA ILE A 48 4.41 5.28 -7.39
C ILE A 48 5.91 5.56 -7.47
N HIS A 49 6.64 5.30 -6.39
CA HIS A 49 8.09 5.52 -6.38
C HIS A 49 8.81 4.65 -7.42
N ALA A 50 8.42 3.39 -7.57
CA ALA A 50 8.96 2.51 -8.61
C ALA A 50 8.63 3.03 -10.02
N SER A 51 7.38 3.44 -10.27
CA SER A 51 6.96 3.97 -11.57
C SER A 51 7.71 5.24 -11.95
N LEU A 52 7.86 6.19 -11.01
CA LEU A 52 8.59 7.43 -11.27
C LEU A 52 10.08 7.19 -11.52
N ASN A 53 10.69 6.23 -10.82
CA ASN A 53 12.07 5.81 -11.10
C ASN A 53 12.20 5.19 -12.51
N LEU A 54 11.28 4.30 -12.89
CA LEU A 54 11.26 3.69 -14.23
C LEU A 54 11.07 4.74 -15.32
N ALA A 55 10.16 5.70 -15.13
CA ALA A 55 9.95 6.80 -16.05
C ALA A 55 11.21 7.68 -16.19
N GLY A 56 11.88 7.99 -15.07
CA GLY A 56 13.14 8.74 -15.06
C GLY A 56 14.29 8.02 -15.77
N LEU A 57 14.25 6.68 -15.82
CA LEU A 57 15.19 5.84 -16.59
C LEU A 57 14.80 5.71 -18.08
N GLY A 58 13.74 6.38 -18.53
CA GLY A 58 13.24 6.31 -19.91
C GLY A 58 12.32 5.13 -20.20
N LEU A 59 12.02 4.28 -19.19
CA LEU A 59 11.13 3.13 -19.31
C LEU A 59 9.66 3.52 -19.06
N VAL A 60 9.19 4.55 -19.79
CA VAL A 60 7.89 5.18 -19.54
C VAL A 60 6.72 4.20 -19.72
N ASN A 61 6.76 3.36 -20.76
CA ASN A 61 5.72 2.34 -20.99
C ASN A 61 5.59 1.36 -19.81
N PHE A 62 6.73 0.91 -19.26
CA PHE A 62 6.74 0.03 -18.08
C PHE A 62 6.19 0.74 -16.84
N ALA A 63 6.53 2.03 -16.65
CA ALA A 63 5.97 2.83 -15.55
C ALA A 63 4.44 2.94 -15.63
N PHE A 64 3.89 3.19 -16.83
CA PHE A 64 2.44 3.26 -17.03
C PHE A 64 1.74 1.92 -16.81
N ILE A 65 2.30 0.83 -17.33
CA ILE A 65 1.76 -0.52 -17.13
C ILE A 65 1.77 -0.88 -15.63
N LEU A 66 2.84 -0.54 -14.91
CA LEU A 66 2.93 -0.78 -13.48
C LEU A 66 1.86 0.03 -12.73
N MET A 67 1.68 1.31 -13.05
CA MET A 67 0.65 2.13 -12.41
C MET A 67 -0.77 1.62 -12.70
N ALA A 68 -1.06 1.25 -13.95
CA ALA A 68 -2.37 0.76 -14.34
C ALA A 68 -2.71 -0.57 -13.66
N SER A 69 -1.74 -1.50 -13.60
CA SER A 69 -1.94 -2.78 -12.91
C SER A 69 -2.21 -2.59 -11.41
N VAL A 70 -1.50 -1.65 -10.78
CA VAL A 70 -1.68 -1.32 -9.36
C VAL A 70 -3.06 -0.72 -9.12
N ILE A 71 -3.54 0.22 -9.95
CA ILE A 71 -4.92 0.76 -9.87
C ILE A 71 -5.96 -0.36 -9.92
N ILE A 72 -5.82 -1.29 -10.86
CA ILE A 72 -6.78 -2.40 -11.02
C ILE A 72 -6.77 -3.28 -9.78
N VAL A 73 -5.61 -3.76 -9.35
CA VAL A 73 -5.46 -4.60 -8.15
C VAL A 73 -5.97 -3.88 -6.91
N SER A 74 -5.73 -2.57 -6.83
CA SER A 74 -6.23 -1.71 -5.76
C SER A 74 -7.75 -1.68 -5.68
N ILE A 75 -8.45 -1.52 -6.81
CA ILE A 75 -9.92 -1.52 -6.85
C ILE A 75 -10.47 -2.88 -6.41
N PHE A 76 -9.91 -3.97 -6.95
CA PHE A 76 -10.31 -5.33 -6.56
C PHE A 76 -10.05 -5.62 -5.09
N GLY A 77 -8.88 -5.23 -4.58
CA GLY A 77 -8.51 -5.37 -3.19
C GLY A 77 -9.43 -4.58 -2.25
N ALA A 78 -9.74 -3.32 -2.59
CA ALA A 78 -10.66 -2.49 -1.83
C ALA A 78 -12.08 -3.11 -1.79
N TYR A 79 -12.59 -3.56 -2.95
CA TYR A 79 -13.87 -4.25 -3.03
C TYR A 79 -13.89 -5.51 -2.15
N TRP A 80 -12.84 -6.34 -2.24
CA TRP A 80 -12.72 -7.54 -1.42
C TRP A 80 -12.68 -7.21 0.08
N VAL A 81 -11.86 -6.23 0.51
CA VAL A 81 -11.76 -5.82 1.92
C VAL A 81 -13.11 -5.36 2.45
N MET A 82 -13.84 -4.54 1.69
CA MET A 82 -15.16 -4.06 2.07
C MET A 82 -16.18 -5.20 2.22
N ASN A 83 -16.09 -6.24 1.37
CA ASN A 83 -17.03 -7.35 1.35
C ASN A 83 -16.59 -8.57 2.19
N SER A 84 -15.34 -8.60 2.66
CA SER A 84 -14.74 -9.74 3.39
C SER A 84 -15.31 -9.92 4.80
N LYS A 85 -15.80 -8.83 5.40
CA LYS A 85 -16.24 -8.76 6.79
C LYS A 85 -17.46 -7.83 6.89
N THR A 86 -18.64 -8.43 6.92
CA THR A 86 -19.91 -7.79 7.27
C THR A 86 -20.12 -7.93 8.78
N ASP A 87 -20.50 -6.83 9.45
CA ASP A 87 -20.95 -6.86 10.85
C ASP A 87 -22.23 -7.71 11.00
#